data_AF-A0A498AVI2-F1
#
_entry.id   AF-A0A498AVI2-F1
#
_cell.length_a   1.000
_cell.length_b   1.000
_cell.length_c   1.000
_cell.angle_alpha   90.00
_cell.angle_beta   90.00
_cell.angle_gamma   90.00
#
_symmetry.space_group_name_H-M   'P 1'
#
loop_
_entity.id
_entity.type
_entity.pdbx_description
1 polymer ?
#
loop_
_entity_poly.entity_id
_entity_poly.type
_entity_poly.pdbx_seq_one_letter_code
_entity_poly.pdbx_strand_id
1 'polypeptide(L)'
;MTVTTEADLMTATKDELGAALVKALRALRRVGDNRERRTELYRQVADASVDLREHFLTPDTGEPDWAGRSWAYREYVRDRYSEAGVSKDEARSIQASVRYHVSTRVRQRLTPEEVEDLGLRAENIAQRAQATRAVNSALLSSLGAGTPDENNPDVSRALAGAFVVLQRITPAEVAALDGQGRSQARAVLGRLLAHAEELHAAVAPE
;
A
#
# COMPACT_ATOMS: atom_id res chain seq x y z
N MET A 1 -45.31 8.94 26.29
CA MET A 1 -43.87 8.80 26.01
C MET A 1 -43.71 7.63 25.08
N THR A 2 -43.85 7.88 23.77
CA THR A 2 -43.62 6.89 22.72
C THR A 2 -42.12 6.73 22.57
N VAL A 3 -41.62 5.54 22.90
CA VAL A 3 -40.27 5.09 22.58
C VAL A 3 -40.14 5.18 21.06
N THR A 4 -39.29 6.07 20.56
CA THR A 4 -38.85 6.05 19.17
C THR A 4 -38.09 4.75 18.99
N THR A 5 -38.80 3.73 18.54
CA THR A 5 -38.22 2.49 18.03
C THR A 5 -37.13 2.86 17.04
N GLU A 6 -35.95 2.25 17.18
CA GLU A 6 -34.90 2.16 16.16
C GLU A 6 -35.53 1.67 14.85
N ALA A 7 -36.13 2.60 14.13
CA ALA A 7 -36.64 2.38 12.81
C ALA A 7 -35.44 1.97 11.97
N ASP A 8 -35.40 0.68 11.64
CA ASP A 8 -34.84 0.16 10.40
C ASP A 8 -33.67 1.01 9.89
N LEU A 9 -32.49 0.83 10.49
CA LEU A 9 -31.28 0.96 9.70
C LEU A 9 -31.39 -0.13 8.63
N MET A 10 -32.14 0.14 7.55
CA MET A 10 -32.30 -0.77 6.43
C MET A 10 -30.91 -0.98 5.88
N THR A 11 -30.26 -2.05 6.31
CA THR A 11 -28.98 -2.48 5.77
C THR A 11 -29.23 -2.69 4.29
N ALA A 12 -28.53 -1.93 3.46
CA ALA A 12 -28.69 -2.02 2.01
C ALA A 12 -28.60 -3.49 1.60
N THR A 13 -29.52 -3.92 0.73
CA THR A 13 -29.54 -5.31 0.30
C THR A 13 -28.28 -5.63 -0.50
N LYS A 14 -27.93 -6.91 -0.54
CA LYS A 14 -26.81 -7.42 -1.36
C LYS A 14 -26.90 -6.92 -2.82
N ASP A 15 -28.09 -6.87 -3.39
CA ASP A 15 -28.29 -6.44 -4.78
C ASP A 15 -28.16 -4.93 -4.96
N GLU A 16 -28.61 -4.12 -4.00
CA GLU A 16 -28.39 -2.66 -4.00
C GLU A 16 -26.90 -2.33 -3.89
N LEU A 17 -26.18 -3.01 -3.01
CA LEU A 17 -24.72 -2.86 -2.88
C LEU A 17 -23.99 -3.33 -4.14
N GLY A 18 -24.43 -4.43 -4.74
CA GLY A 18 -23.95 -4.90 -6.03
C GLY A 18 -24.15 -3.86 -7.14
N ALA A 19 -25.34 -3.26 -7.21
CA ALA A 19 -25.65 -2.20 -8.18
C ALA A 19 -24.82 -0.92 -7.93
N ALA A 20 -24.61 -0.55 -6.67
CA ALA A 20 -23.76 0.56 -6.28
C ALA A 20 -22.30 0.34 -6.72
N LEU A 21 -21.77 -0.87 -6.51
CA LEU A 21 -20.44 -1.27 -6.97
C LEU A 21 -20.31 -1.15 -8.50
N VAL A 22 -21.27 -1.70 -9.25
CA VAL A 22 -21.29 -1.61 -10.73
C VAL A 22 -21.34 -0.15 -11.19
N LYS A 23 -22.17 0.68 -10.56
CA LYS A 23 -22.27 2.12 -10.85
C LYS A 23 -20.94 2.84 -10.62
N ALA A 24 -20.28 2.59 -9.49
CA ALA A 24 -18.99 3.20 -9.17
C ALA A 24 -17.89 2.78 -10.15
N LEU A 25 -17.83 1.48 -10.52
CA LEU A 25 -16.88 0.98 -11.52
C LEU A 25 -17.10 1.58 -12.91
N ARG A 26 -18.35 1.70 -13.35
CA ARG A 26 -18.68 2.37 -14.63
C ARG A 26 -18.31 3.86 -14.61
N ALA A 27 -18.54 4.54 -13.50
CA ALA A 27 -18.13 5.94 -13.34
C ALA A 27 -16.60 6.08 -13.35
N LEU A 28 -15.88 5.16 -12.72
CA LEU A 28 -14.42 5.14 -12.68
C LEU A 28 -13.81 5.01 -14.07
N ARG A 29 -14.41 4.20 -14.95
CA ARG A 29 -13.98 4.08 -16.35
C ARG A 29 -14.20 5.35 -17.17
N ARG A 30 -15.12 6.22 -16.76
CA ARG A 30 -15.50 7.45 -17.48
C ARG A 30 -14.85 8.73 -16.93
N VAL A 31 -14.18 8.65 -15.77
CA VAL A 31 -13.75 9.82 -14.99
C VAL A 31 -12.67 10.68 -15.67
N GLY A 32 -12.03 10.19 -16.74
CA GLY A 32 -10.93 10.87 -17.40
C GLY A 32 -9.79 11.19 -16.42
N ASP A 33 -9.12 12.33 -16.59
CA ASP A 33 -7.94 12.71 -15.80
C ASP A 33 -8.23 13.43 -14.49
N ASN A 34 -9.50 13.53 -14.08
CA ASN A 34 -9.85 14.14 -12.79
C ASN A 34 -9.43 13.22 -11.62
N ARG A 35 -8.25 13.49 -11.06
CA ARG A 35 -7.65 12.70 -9.99
C ARG A 35 -8.50 12.67 -8.72
N GLU A 36 -9.04 13.79 -8.29
CA GLU A 36 -9.86 13.88 -7.06
C GLU A 36 -11.12 13.03 -7.20
N ARG A 37 -11.82 13.19 -8.32
CA ARG A 37 -13.02 12.40 -8.60
C ARG A 37 -12.69 10.91 -8.71
N ARG A 38 -11.55 10.55 -9.29
CA ARG A 38 -11.08 9.16 -9.37
C ARG A 38 -10.84 8.58 -7.97
N THR A 39 -10.18 9.32 -7.08
CA THR A 39 -9.97 8.90 -5.69
C THR A 39 -11.28 8.69 -4.96
N GLU A 40 -12.26 9.58 -5.15
CA GLU A 40 -13.58 9.44 -4.55
C GLU A 40 -14.30 8.19 -5.05
N LEU A 41 -14.22 7.88 -6.34
CA LEU A 41 -14.78 6.65 -6.90
C LEU A 41 -14.07 5.39 -6.36
N TYR A 42 -12.76 5.43 -6.10
CA TYR A 42 -12.08 4.32 -5.43
C TYR A 42 -12.59 4.08 -4.01
N ARG A 43 -12.95 5.14 -3.26
CA ARG A 43 -13.59 4.99 -1.94
C ARG A 43 -14.95 4.34 -2.07
N GLN A 44 -15.78 4.79 -3.00
CA GLN A 44 -17.11 4.22 -3.24
C GLN A 44 -17.04 2.73 -3.62
N VAL A 45 -16.06 2.34 -4.45
CA VAL A 45 -15.81 0.93 -4.76
C VAL A 45 -15.40 0.15 -3.51
N ALA A 46 -14.55 0.71 -2.66
CA ALA A 46 -14.12 0.08 -1.41
C ALA A 46 -15.29 -0.11 -0.43
N ASP A 47 -16.10 0.93 -0.23
CA ASP A 47 -17.23 0.93 0.69
C ASP A 47 -18.24 -0.13 0.29
N ALA A 48 -18.70 -0.11 -0.97
CA ALA A 48 -19.63 -1.12 -1.48
C ALA A 48 -19.04 -2.54 -1.41
N SER A 49 -17.73 -2.70 -1.66
CA SER A 49 -17.08 -4.01 -1.57
C SER A 49 -16.98 -4.53 -0.13
N VAL A 50 -16.78 -3.66 0.86
CA VAL A 50 -16.71 -4.05 2.27
C VAL A 50 -18.09 -4.29 2.84
N ASP A 51 -19.06 -3.43 2.54
CA ASP A 51 -20.45 -3.61 2.98
C ASP A 51 -21.04 -4.91 2.39
N LEU A 52 -20.66 -5.28 1.15
CA LEU A 52 -21.04 -6.58 0.57
C LEU A 52 -20.60 -7.77 1.43
N ARG A 53 -19.48 -7.69 2.17
CA ARG A 53 -18.94 -8.79 2.97
C ARG A 53 -19.87 -9.21 4.11
N GLU A 54 -20.72 -8.31 4.58
CA GLU A 54 -21.77 -8.61 5.58
C GLU A 54 -22.78 -9.65 5.08
N HIS A 55 -22.94 -9.77 3.76
CA HIS A 55 -23.87 -10.72 3.13
C HIS A 55 -23.23 -12.05 2.70
N PHE A 56 -21.95 -12.26 2.99
CA PHE A 56 -21.26 -13.53 2.70
C PHE A 56 -20.68 -14.07 3.99
N LEU A 57 -21.07 -15.28 4.35
CA LEU A 57 -20.63 -15.91 5.59
C LEU A 57 -19.47 -16.87 5.33
N THR A 58 -18.54 -16.95 6.28
CA THR A 58 -17.51 -17.99 6.29
C THR A 58 -18.17 -19.34 6.60
N PRO A 59 -17.81 -20.43 5.90
CA PRO A 59 -18.38 -21.76 6.18
C PRO A 59 -18.08 -22.26 7.59
N ASP A 60 -16.92 -21.86 8.14
CA ASP A 60 -16.41 -22.40 9.40
C ASP A 60 -17.01 -21.70 10.64
N THR A 61 -17.10 -20.36 10.62
CA THR A 61 -17.58 -19.58 11.78
C THR A 61 -19.00 -19.05 11.61
N GLY A 62 -19.53 -19.01 10.39
CA GLY A 62 -20.85 -18.41 10.10
C GLY A 62 -20.84 -16.88 10.21
N GLU A 63 -19.67 -16.26 10.35
CA GLU A 63 -19.50 -14.82 10.47
C GLU A 63 -19.34 -14.17 9.10
N PRO A 64 -19.58 -12.84 8.97
CA PRO A 64 -19.26 -12.12 7.76
C PRO A 64 -17.82 -12.34 7.28
N ASP A 65 -17.63 -12.50 5.97
CA ASP A 65 -16.33 -12.69 5.34
C ASP A 65 -15.56 -11.36 5.23
N TRP A 66 -15.22 -10.79 6.39
CA TRP A 66 -14.48 -9.54 6.50
C TRP A 66 -13.11 -9.60 5.84
N ALA A 67 -12.54 -10.79 5.64
CA ALA A 67 -11.29 -10.99 4.92
C ALA A 67 -11.47 -11.03 3.39
N GLY A 68 -12.69 -11.20 2.89
CA GLY A 68 -13.01 -11.33 1.46
C GLY A 68 -12.41 -12.58 0.82
N ARG A 69 -12.26 -13.67 1.59
CA ARG A 69 -11.61 -14.93 1.17
C ARG A 69 -12.59 -15.98 0.65
N SER A 70 -13.86 -15.88 1.03
CA SER A 70 -14.89 -16.84 0.63
C SER A 70 -15.02 -16.89 -0.90
N TRP A 71 -15.26 -18.09 -1.42
CA TRP A 71 -15.42 -18.27 -2.86
C TRP A 71 -16.66 -17.52 -3.38
N ALA A 72 -17.78 -17.59 -2.65
CA ALA A 72 -19.03 -16.92 -3.02
C ALA A 72 -18.90 -15.40 -3.12
N TYR A 73 -18.22 -14.74 -2.19
CA TYR A 73 -17.94 -13.31 -2.27
C TYR A 73 -17.07 -12.97 -3.49
N ARG A 74 -15.98 -13.72 -3.69
CA ARG A 74 -15.03 -13.47 -4.79
C ARG A 74 -15.66 -13.67 -6.16
N GLU A 75 -16.54 -14.66 -6.31
CA GLU A 75 -17.30 -14.88 -7.53
C GLU A 75 -18.29 -13.74 -7.76
N TYR A 76 -19.10 -13.39 -6.75
CA TYR A 76 -20.06 -12.30 -6.88
C TYR A 76 -19.40 -10.97 -7.26
N VAL A 77 -18.29 -10.60 -6.62
CA VAL A 77 -17.55 -9.38 -6.97
C VAL A 77 -16.97 -9.45 -8.38
N ARG A 78 -16.46 -10.62 -8.81
CA ARG A 78 -15.97 -10.81 -10.18
C ARG A 78 -17.08 -10.57 -11.21
N ASP A 79 -18.29 -11.04 -10.92
CA ASP A 79 -19.44 -10.83 -11.80
C ASP A 79 -19.81 -9.36 -11.87
N ARG A 80 -19.81 -8.63 -10.75
CA ARG A 80 -20.04 -7.16 -10.74
C ARG A 80 -18.98 -6.40 -11.56
N TYR A 81 -17.71 -6.80 -11.49
CA TYR A 81 -16.66 -6.22 -12.33
C TYR A 81 -16.91 -6.49 -13.82
N SER A 82 -17.30 -7.72 -14.16
CA SER A 82 -17.62 -8.13 -15.53
C SER A 82 -18.83 -7.38 -16.07
N GLU A 83 -19.87 -7.20 -15.25
CA GLU A 83 -21.09 -6.44 -15.55
C GLU A 83 -20.82 -4.94 -15.76
N ALA A 84 -19.82 -4.38 -15.08
CA ALA A 84 -19.33 -3.02 -15.31
C ALA A 84 -18.51 -2.88 -16.61
N GLY A 85 -18.24 -4.00 -17.30
CA GLY A 85 -17.39 -4.05 -18.49
C GLY A 85 -15.92 -3.79 -18.17
N VAL A 86 -15.48 -4.14 -16.96
CA VAL A 86 -14.08 -4.02 -16.52
C VAL A 86 -13.33 -5.28 -16.96
N SER A 87 -12.29 -5.13 -17.77
CA SER A 87 -11.42 -6.24 -18.18
C SER A 87 -10.59 -6.78 -17.00
N LYS A 88 -9.97 -7.96 -17.17
CA LYS A 88 -9.14 -8.58 -16.11
C LYS A 88 -7.95 -7.70 -15.70
N ASP A 89 -7.31 -7.03 -16.65
CA ASP A 89 -6.15 -6.19 -16.36
C ASP A 89 -6.55 -4.86 -15.71
N GLU A 90 -7.65 -4.24 -16.15
CA GLU A 90 -8.24 -3.09 -15.44
C GLU A 90 -8.65 -3.48 -14.02
N ALA A 91 -9.27 -4.65 -13.84
CA ALA A 91 -9.68 -5.14 -12.53
C ALA A 91 -8.50 -5.26 -11.56
N ARG A 92 -7.36 -5.81 -12.01
CA ARG A 92 -6.12 -5.88 -11.20
C ARG A 92 -5.65 -4.49 -10.78
N SER A 93 -5.63 -3.52 -11.71
CA SER A 93 -5.19 -2.15 -11.44
C SER A 93 -6.12 -1.40 -10.47
N ILE A 94 -7.43 -1.55 -10.67
CA ILE A 94 -8.46 -0.98 -9.78
C ILE A 94 -8.35 -1.61 -8.39
N GLN A 95 -8.28 -2.93 -8.29
CA GLN A 95 -8.14 -3.63 -7.00
C GLN A 95 -6.86 -3.24 -6.25
N ALA A 96 -5.75 -3.02 -6.97
CA ALA A 96 -4.53 -2.50 -6.36
C ALA A 96 -4.74 -1.11 -5.76
N SER A 97 -5.41 -0.22 -6.49
CA SER A 97 -5.71 1.16 -6.06
C SER A 97 -6.71 1.22 -4.91
N VAL A 98 -7.72 0.35 -4.93
CA VAL A 98 -8.81 0.28 -3.94
C VAL A 98 -8.37 -0.36 -2.62
N ARG A 99 -7.29 -1.18 -2.64
CA ARG A 99 -6.81 -1.94 -1.46
C ARG A 99 -6.61 -1.08 -0.21
N TYR A 100 -6.05 0.11 -0.35
CA TYR A 100 -5.85 1.04 0.77
C TYR A 100 -7.18 1.45 1.42
N HIS A 101 -8.18 1.77 0.60
CA HIS A 101 -9.50 2.17 1.06
C HIS A 101 -10.25 1.02 1.71
N VAL A 102 -10.21 -0.18 1.12
CA VAL A 102 -10.78 -1.41 1.73
C VAL A 102 -10.14 -1.68 3.09
N SER A 103 -8.82 -1.62 3.16
CA SER A 103 -8.06 -1.81 4.39
C SER A 103 -8.49 -0.84 5.49
N THR A 104 -8.68 0.43 5.13
CA THR A 104 -9.13 1.47 6.06
C THR A 104 -10.57 1.23 6.51
N ARG A 105 -11.47 0.89 5.58
CA ARG A 105 -12.89 0.65 5.88
C ARG A 105 -13.10 -0.57 6.77
N VAL A 106 -12.39 -1.68 6.53
CA VAL A 106 -12.45 -2.86 7.40
C VAL A 106 -12.05 -2.53 8.85
N ARG A 107 -10.98 -1.74 9.05
CA ARG A 107 -10.53 -1.31 10.38
C ARG A 107 -11.46 -0.30 11.06
N GLN A 108 -12.37 0.34 10.32
CA GLN A 108 -13.42 1.17 10.91
C GLN A 108 -14.60 0.34 11.41
N ARG A 109 -14.75 -0.90 10.92
CA ARG A 109 -15.83 -1.82 11.29
C ARG A 109 -15.43 -2.81 12.38
N LEU A 110 -14.14 -3.14 12.45
CA LEU A 110 -13.60 -4.16 13.34
C LEU A 110 -12.66 -3.57 14.38
N THR A 111 -12.58 -4.20 15.54
CA THR A 111 -11.54 -3.91 16.53
C THR A 111 -10.17 -4.38 16.04
N PRO A 112 -9.06 -3.87 16.60
CA PRO A 112 -7.73 -4.35 16.27
C PRO A 112 -7.55 -5.85 16.46
N GLU A 113 -8.14 -6.42 17.52
CA GLU A 113 -8.08 -7.84 17.85
C GLU A 113 -8.81 -8.69 16.78
N GLU A 114 -10.02 -8.30 16.39
CA GLU A 114 -10.77 -8.95 15.30
C GLU A 114 -10.02 -8.90 13.96
N VAL A 115 -9.30 -7.80 13.69
CA VAL A 115 -8.46 -7.67 12.49
C VAL A 115 -7.29 -8.65 12.53
N GLU A 116 -6.65 -8.82 13.70
CA GLU A 116 -5.54 -9.78 13.89
C GLU A 116 -6.00 -11.22 13.78
N ASP A 117 -7.16 -11.57 14.35
CA ASP A 117 -7.75 -12.91 14.28
C ASP A 117 -8.08 -13.33 12.84
N LEU A 118 -8.44 -12.36 11.98
CA LEU A 118 -8.60 -12.58 10.54
C LEU A 118 -7.28 -12.81 9.78
N GLY A 119 -6.13 -12.78 10.48
CA GLY A 119 -4.80 -12.84 9.91
C GLY A 119 -4.45 -11.57 9.11
N LEU A 120 -5.12 -10.46 9.39
CA LEU A 120 -4.77 -9.15 8.86
C LEU A 120 -3.90 -8.43 9.89
N ARG A 121 -2.99 -7.55 9.44
CA ARG A 121 -2.19 -6.77 10.39
C ARG A 121 -3.02 -5.63 10.97
N ALA A 122 -2.99 -5.40 12.27
CA ALA A 122 -3.66 -4.26 12.91
C ALA A 122 -3.23 -2.91 12.30
N GLU A 123 -1.95 -2.74 12.00
CA GLU A 123 -1.41 -1.52 11.37
C GLU A 123 -2.04 -1.23 10.00
N ASN A 124 -2.52 0.00 9.80
CA ASN A 124 -2.96 0.48 8.49
C ASN A 124 -1.76 0.57 7.52
N ILE A 125 -1.97 0.27 6.25
CA ILE A 125 -0.99 0.44 5.17
C ILE A 125 -0.39 1.87 5.16
N ALA A 126 -1.18 2.89 5.47
CA ALA A 126 -0.68 4.27 5.59
C ALA A 126 0.25 4.47 6.80
N GLN A 127 -0.09 3.90 7.96
CA GLN A 127 0.77 3.95 9.15
C GLN A 127 2.08 3.22 8.88
N ARG A 128 2.05 2.11 8.15
CA ARG A 128 3.26 1.40 7.72
C ARG A 128 4.11 2.22 6.75
N ALA A 129 3.51 2.83 5.74
CA ALA A 129 4.23 3.69 4.81
C ALA A 129 4.83 4.91 5.52
N GLN A 130 4.13 5.48 6.50
CA GLN A 130 4.63 6.55 7.36
C GLN A 130 5.75 6.06 8.28
N ALA A 131 5.62 4.89 8.92
CA ALA A 131 6.64 4.30 9.77
C ALA A 131 7.91 3.99 8.98
N THR A 132 7.81 3.40 7.78
CA THR A 132 8.95 3.18 6.90
C THR A 132 9.62 4.49 6.47
N ARG A 133 8.82 5.52 6.15
CA ARG A 133 9.37 6.86 5.83
C ARG A 133 10.02 7.52 7.04
N ALA A 134 9.43 7.38 8.24
CA ALA A 134 9.96 7.93 9.47
C ALA A 134 11.27 7.24 9.86
N VAL A 135 11.37 5.92 9.73
CA VAL A 135 12.62 5.16 9.93
C VAL A 135 13.68 5.59 8.92
N ASN A 136 13.34 5.70 7.64
CA ASN A 136 14.28 6.15 6.61
C ASN A 136 14.69 7.62 6.82
N SER A 137 13.77 8.49 7.22
CA SER A 137 14.05 9.89 7.52
C SER A 137 14.89 10.04 8.79
N ALA A 138 14.66 9.22 9.82
CA ALA A 138 15.45 9.20 11.05
C ALA A 138 16.86 8.69 10.79
N LEU A 139 17.01 7.64 9.97
CA LEU A 139 18.31 7.15 9.49
C LEU A 139 19.06 8.26 8.74
N LEU A 140 18.40 8.94 7.80
CA LEU A 140 19.00 10.03 7.03
C LEU A 140 19.30 11.26 7.89
N SER A 141 18.45 11.57 8.87
CA SER A 141 18.66 12.68 9.81
C SER A 141 19.82 12.37 10.77
N SER A 142 19.96 11.11 11.22
CA SER A 142 21.14 10.70 12.00
C SER A 142 22.45 10.76 11.21
N LEU A 143 22.36 10.81 9.87
CA LEU A 143 23.49 10.99 8.97
C LEU A 143 23.71 12.46 8.55
N GLY A 144 22.81 13.39 8.89
CA GLY A 144 22.82 14.76 8.36
C GLY A 144 22.33 15.87 9.29
N ALA A 145 22.16 15.62 10.60
CA ALA A 145 21.68 16.62 11.57
C ALA A 145 22.76 17.57 12.12
N GLY A 146 23.78 17.88 11.32
CA GLY A 146 24.68 19.01 11.55
C GLY A 146 24.38 20.10 10.52
N THR A 147 24.20 21.35 10.97
CA THR A 147 24.30 22.51 10.07
C THR A 147 25.62 22.43 9.29
N PRO A 148 25.65 22.79 7.99
CA PRO A 148 26.87 22.76 7.20
C PRO A 148 27.84 23.81 7.75
N ASP A 149 28.67 23.39 8.70
CA ASP A 149 29.81 24.12 9.23
C ASP A 149 31.07 23.64 8.48
N GLU A 150 32.06 24.50 8.27
CA GLU A 150 33.25 24.22 7.44
C GLU A 150 34.12 23.06 7.97
N ASN A 151 33.83 22.56 9.17
CA ASN A 151 34.43 21.37 9.78
C ASN A 151 33.38 20.31 10.13
N ASN A 152 32.50 19.94 9.20
CA ASN A 152 31.40 19.03 9.48
C ASN A 152 31.87 17.58 9.72
N PRO A 153 31.94 17.08 10.98
CA PRO A 153 32.31 15.69 11.26
C PRO A 153 31.28 14.69 10.71
N ASP A 154 30.10 15.16 10.29
CA ASP A 154 29.03 14.31 9.79
C ASP A 154 29.28 13.84 8.36
N VAL A 155 30.07 14.55 7.54
CA VAL A 155 30.47 14.07 6.21
C VAL A 155 31.37 12.83 6.35
N SER A 156 32.38 12.89 7.21
CA SER A 156 33.25 11.74 7.48
C SER A 156 32.49 10.56 8.09
N ARG A 157 31.53 10.82 9.00
CA ARG A 157 30.67 9.77 9.57
C ARG A 157 29.72 9.17 8.53
N ALA A 158 29.14 9.98 7.65
CA ALA A 158 28.28 9.52 6.57
C ALA A 158 29.06 8.65 5.57
N LEU A 159 30.28 9.06 5.20
CA LEU A 159 31.18 8.25 4.37
C LEU A 159 31.56 6.93 5.04
N ALA A 160 31.90 6.95 6.34
CA ALA A 160 32.19 5.75 7.11
C ALA A 160 30.95 4.83 7.21
N GLY A 161 29.76 5.39 7.40
CA GLY A 161 28.50 4.65 7.42
C GLY A 161 28.19 3.99 6.07
N ALA A 162 28.35 4.73 4.98
CA ALA A 162 28.20 4.20 3.61
C ALA A 162 29.18 3.06 3.35
N PHE A 163 30.43 3.20 3.81
CA PHE A 163 31.45 2.16 3.72
C PHE A 163 31.06 0.89 4.49
N VAL A 164 30.61 1.00 5.74
CA VAL A 164 30.16 -0.16 6.55
C VAL A 164 28.97 -0.86 5.90
N VAL A 165 28.02 -0.12 5.32
CA VAL A 165 26.88 -0.71 4.59
C VAL A 165 27.37 -1.48 3.36
N LEU A 166 28.28 -0.90 2.57
CA LEU A 166 28.85 -1.57 1.40
C LEU A 166 29.64 -2.82 1.77
N GLN A 167 30.35 -2.83 2.91
CA GLN A 167 31.08 -4.00 3.40
C GLN A 167 30.19 -5.20 3.75
N ARG A 168 28.90 -4.99 4.01
CA ARG A 168 27.96 -6.10 4.28
C ARG A 168 27.54 -6.85 3.02
N ILE A 169 27.81 -6.30 1.84
CA ILE A 169 27.44 -6.90 0.56
C ILE A 169 28.65 -7.66 0.03
N THR A 170 28.53 -8.98 -0.11
CA THR A 170 29.60 -9.82 -0.63
C THR A 170 29.54 -9.92 -2.16
N PRO A 171 30.70 -10.12 -2.84
CA PRO A 171 30.71 -10.40 -4.27
C PRO A 171 29.88 -11.63 -4.65
N ALA A 172 29.81 -12.63 -3.77
CA ALA A 172 29.02 -13.84 -3.97
C ALA A 172 27.51 -13.55 -4.01
N GLU A 173 27.00 -12.69 -3.12
CA GLU A 173 25.60 -12.25 -3.12
C GLU A 173 25.25 -11.48 -4.39
N VAL A 174 26.15 -10.60 -4.86
CA VAL A 174 25.95 -9.87 -6.12
C VAL A 174 25.99 -10.80 -7.33
N ALA A 175 26.87 -11.80 -7.32
CA ALA A 175 26.95 -12.81 -8.38
C ALA A 175 25.71 -13.72 -8.41
N ALA A 176 25.11 -13.99 -7.26
CA ALA A 176 23.90 -14.80 -7.12
C ALA A 176 22.62 -14.10 -7.63
N LEU A 177 22.66 -12.78 -7.89
CA LEU A 177 21.53 -12.07 -8.49
C LEU A 177 21.21 -12.59 -9.89
N ASP A 178 19.92 -12.58 -10.24
CA ASP A 178 19.44 -12.87 -11.59
C ASP A 178 19.88 -11.80 -12.61
N GLY A 179 19.58 -12.01 -13.89
CA GLY A 179 20.04 -11.11 -14.97
C GLY A 179 19.58 -9.66 -14.79
N GLN A 180 18.35 -9.45 -14.31
CA GLN A 180 17.81 -8.12 -14.07
C GLN A 180 18.43 -7.47 -12.83
N GLY A 181 18.50 -8.20 -11.72
CA GLY A 181 19.10 -7.76 -10.48
C GLY A 181 20.58 -7.41 -10.63
N ARG A 182 21.34 -8.20 -11.41
CA ARG A 182 22.75 -7.92 -11.71
C ARG A 182 22.93 -6.66 -12.56
N SER A 183 22.04 -6.42 -13.52
CA SER A 183 22.04 -5.19 -14.32
C SER A 183 21.76 -3.95 -13.45
N GLN A 184 20.76 -4.04 -12.57
CA GLN A 184 20.43 -2.97 -11.62
C GLN A 184 21.58 -2.71 -10.63
N ALA A 185 22.17 -3.77 -10.07
CA ALA A 185 23.32 -3.67 -9.18
C ALA A 185 24.50 -2.97 -9.86
N ARG A 186 24.81 -3.33 -11.12
CA ARG A 186 25.86 -2.67 -11.91
C ARG A 186 25.58 -1.17 -12.09
N ALA A 187 24.35 -0.79 -12.42
CA ALA A 187 23.98 0.61 -12.60
C ALA A 187 24.06 1.44 -11.30
N VAL A 188 23.71 0.84 -10.16
CA VAL A 188 23.82 1.49 -8.85
C VAL A 188 25.30 1.62 -8.44
N LEU A 189 26.08 0.55 -8.55
CA LEU A 189 27.51 0.56 -8.22
C LEU A 189 28.28 1.54 -9.12
N GLY A 190 27.93 1.63 -10.40
CA GLY A 190 28.54 2.61 -11.31
C GLY A 190 28.28 4.07 -10.88
N ARG A 191 27.07 4.39 -10.42
CA ARG A 191 26.75 5.73 -9.89
C ARG A 191 27.45 6.02 -8.57
N LEU A 192 27.55 5.03 -7.68
CA LEU A 192 28.29 5.16 -6.43
C LEU A 192 29.78 5.40 -6.68
N LEU A 193 30.37 4.68 -7.63
CA LEU A 193 31.78 4.87 -8.01
C LEU A 193 32.02 6.28 -8.55
N ALA A 194 31.22 6.72 -9.53
CA ALA A 194 31.36 8.05 -10.12
C ALA A 194 31.27 9.16 -9.05
N HIS A 195 30.32 9.05 -8.13
CA HIS A 195 30.18 10.01 -7.05
C HIS A 195 31.33 9.94 -6.02
N ALA A 196 31.82 8.74 -5.71
CA ALA A 196 32.98 8.58 -4.83
C ALA A 196 34.25 9.19 -5.45
N GLU A 197 34.42 9.09 -6.77
CA GLU A 197 35.50 9.74 -7.51
C GLU A 197 35.40 11.26 -7.46
N GLU A 198 34.19 11.83 -7.65
CA GLU A 198 33.94 13.27 -7.49
C GLU A 198 34.31 13.76 -6.08
N LEU A 199 33.86 13.04 -5.05
CA LEU A 199 34.15 13.38 -3.65
C LEU A 199 35.65 13.25 -3.34
N HIS A 200 36.31 12.21 -3.87
CA HIS A 200 37.74 12.01 -3.71
C HIS A 200 38.55 13.15 -4.37
N ALA A 201 38.16 13.54 -5.58
CA ALA A 201 38.80 14.66 -6.29
C ALA A 201 38.66 15.98 -5.51
N ALA A 202 37.53 16.19 -4.82
CA ALA A 202 37.29 17.39 -4.02
C ALA A 202 38.13 17.47 -2.73
N VAL A 203 38.71 16.36 -2.26
CA VAL A 203 39.55 16.31 -1.03
C VAL A 203 41.03 16.03 -1.32
N ALA A 204 41.40 15.82 -2.58
CA ALA A 204 42.80 15.65 -2.96
C ALA A 204 43.54 16.99 -2.79
N PRO A 205 44.72 17.02 -2.13
CA PRO A 205 45.52 18.24 -2.02
C PRO A 205 46.02 18.66 -3.40
N GLU A 206 46.10 19.97 -3.65
CA GLU A 206 46.82 20.55 -4.80
C GLU A 206 48.29 20.11 -4.83
#